data_AF-A0A7I9YJK6-F1
#
_entry.id   AF-A0A7I9YJK6-F1
#
_cell.length_a   1.000
_cell.length_b   1.000
_cell.length_c   1.000
_cell.angle_alpha   90.00
_cell.angle_beta   90.00
_cell.angle_gamma   90.00
#
_symmetry.space_group_name_H-M   'P 1'
#
loop_
_entity.id
_entity.type
_entity.pdbx_description
1 polymer ?
#
loop_
_entity_poly.entity_id
_entity_poly.type
_entity_poly.pdbx_seq_one_letter_code
_entity_poly.pdbx_strand_id
1 'polypeptide(L)'
;MSHVMAAPRLLEVAAAELAAIGSSLEAVHLKAGLPLELAPPAADEVSASIARLFSRQAEDYQKQAGEAAAFHENFVHRLTASAEAYASRGC
;
A
#
# COMPACT_ATOMS: atom_id res chain seq x y z
N MET A 1 -36.29 -13.61 -7.96
CA MET A 1 -34.83 -13.78 -7.80
C MET A 1 -34.18 -12.55 -8.40
N SER A 2 -33.62 -11.63 -7.59
CA SER A 2 -32.94 -10.45 -8.13
C SER A 2 -31.57 -10.86 -8.66
N HIS A 3 -31.40 -10.84 -9.98
CA HIS A 3 -30.10 -11.07 -10.58
C HIS A 3 -29.23 -9.84 -10.30
N VAL A 4 -28.14 -10.02 -9.56
CA VAL A 4 -27.10 -9.00 -9.44
C VAL A 4 -26.36 -8.99 -10.77
N MET A 5 -26.61 -7.96 -11.59
CA MET A 5 -25.80 -7.67 -12.76
C MET A 5 -24.47 -7.11 -12.27
N ALA A 6 -23.45 -7.95 -12.18
CA ALA A 6 -22.08 -7.43 -12.09
C ALA A 6 -21.75 -6.77 -13.44
N ALA A 7 -20.99 -5.67 -13.41
CA ALA A 7 -20.42 -5.06 -14.60
C ALA A 7 -18.92 -5.37 -14.60
N PRO A 8 -18.47 -6.51 -15.18
CA PRO A 8 -17.06 -6.93 -15.14
C PRO A 8 -16.11 -5.86 -15.62
N ARG A 9 -16.52 -5.11 -16.64
CA ARG A 9 -15.73 -4.01 -17.21
C ARG A 9 -15.48 -2.86 -16.23
N LEU A 10 -16.42 -2.58 -15.32
CA LEU A 10 -16.20 -1.57 -14.26
C LEU A 10 -15.21 -2.09 -13.21
N LEU A 11 -15.21 -3.39 -12.93
CA LEU A 11 -14.25 -4.01 -12.01
C LEU A 11 -12.83 -4.03 -12.60
N GLU A 12 -12.69 -4.28 -13.90
CA GLU A 12 -11.41 -4.19 -14.62
C GLU A 12 -10.84 -2.76 -14.59
N VAL A 13 -11.68 -1.74 -14.85
CA VAL A 13 -11.26 -0.34 -14.77
C VAL A 13 -10.82 0.01 -13.35
N ALA A 14 -11.62 -0.35 -12.34
CA ALA A 14 -11.28 -0.11 -10.95
C ALA A 14 -9.97 -0.81 -10.54
N ALA A 15 -9.73 -2.05 -10.98
CA ALA A 15 -8.48 -2.76 -10.73
C ALA A 15 -7.28 -2.05 -11.37
N ALA A 16 -7.42 -1.55 -12.60
CA ALA A 16 -6.37 -0.79 -13.27
C ALA A 16 -6.06 0.55 -12.57
N GLU A 17 -7.09 1.27 -12.14
CA GLU A 17 -6.92 2.52 -11.37
C GLU A 17 -6.22 2.26 -10.02
N LEU A 18 -6.62 1.21 -9.31
CA LEU A 18 -5.98 0.82 -8.06
C LEU A 18 -4.52 0.37 -8.28
N ALA A 19 -4.22 -0.34 -9.36
CA ALA A 19 -2.83 -0.68 -9.72
C ALA A 19 -1.98 0.59 -9.94
N ALA A 20 -2.54 1.60 -10.62
CA ALA A 20 -1.86 2.87 -10.82
C ALA A 20 -1.60 3.62 -9.49
N ILE A 21 -2.57 3.61 -8.57
CA ILE A 21 -2.40 4.16 -7.21
C ILE A 21 -1.28 3.43 -6.47
N GLY A 22 -1.27 2.09 -6.53
CA GLY A 22 -0.25 1.26 -5.90
C GLY A 22 1.16 1.59 -6.39
N SER A 23 1.34 1.73 -7.70
CA SER A 23 2.62 2.11 -8.31
C SER A 23 3.07 3.52 -7.89
N SER A 24 2.15 4.48 -7.82
CA SER A 24 2.45 5.83 -7.32
C SER A 24 2.90 5.80 -5.85
N LEU A 25 2.21 5.00 -5.03
CA LEU A 25 2.52 4.85 -3.61
C LEU A 25 3.89 4.20 -3.39
N GLU A 26 4.22 3.14 -4.15
CA GLU A 26 5.54 2.51 -4.13
C GLU A 26 6.65 3.50 -4.49
N ALA A 27 6.45 4.32 -5.53
CA ALA A 27 7.40 5.36 -5.90
C ALA A 27 7.62 6.40 -4.80
N VAL A 28 6.60 6.71 -3.99
CA VAL A 28 6.71 7.59 -2.82
C VAL A 28 7.43 6.88 -1.67
N HIS A 29 7.15 5.60 -1.39
CA HIS A 29 7.84 4.83 -0.36
C HIS A 29 9.33 4.70 -0.65
N LEU A 30 9.72 4.49 -1.92
CA LEU A 30 11.12 4.45 -2.32
C LEU A 30 11.85 5.78 -2.07
N LYS A 31 11.16 6.93 -2.17
CA LYS A 31 11.73 8.24 -1.84
C LYS A 31 11.92 8.45 -0.34
N ALA A 32 11.14 7.77 0.50
CA ALA A 32 11.32 7.83 1.95
C ALA A 32 12.63 7.14 2.40
N GLY A 33 13.21 6.25 1.58
CA GLY A 33 14.46 5.56 1.86
C GLY A 33 14.36 4.48 2.94
N LEU A 34 15.48 3.81 3.24
CA LEU A 34 15.56 2.88 4.37
C LEU A 34 15.62 3.67 5.69
N PRO A 35 15.06 3.13 6.78
CA PRO A 35 15.13 3.80 8.07
C PRO A 35 16.60 3.85 8.51
N LEU A 36 17.13 5.06 8.59
CA LEU A 36 18.46 5.35 9.13
C LEU A 36 18.28 5.90 10.54
N GLU A 37 19.16 5.52 11.46
CA GLU A 37 19.18 6.13 12.78
C GLU A 37 19.40 7.63 12.64
N LEU A 38 18.46 8.41 13.18
CA LEU A 38 18.55 9.86 13.19
C LEU A 38 19.65 10.28 14.16
N ALA A 39 20.61 11.07 13.69
CA ALA A 39 21.61 11.66 14.57
C ALA A 39 20.96 12.74 15.46
N PRO A 40 21.22 12.75 16.78
CA PRO A 40 20.68 13.77 17.66
C PRO A 40 21.28 15.15 17.33
N PRO A 41 20.47 16.23 17.34
CA PRO A 41 20.93 17.58 16.98
C PRO A 41 21.87 18.19 18.03
N ALA A 42 21.87 17.67 19.25
CA ALA A 42 22.76 18.04 20.34
C ALA A 42 23.03 16.84 21.26
N ALA A 43 24.04 16.95 22.12
CA ALA A 43 24.49 15.85 22.99
C ALA A 43 23.63 15.65 24.25
N ASP A 44 22.59 16.45 24.44
CA ASP A 44 21.70 16.33 25.59
C ASP A 44 20.78 15.11 25.48
N GLU A 45 20.33 14.62 26.63
CA GLU A 45 19.49 13.42 26.72
C GLU A 45 18.14 13.59 26.01
N VAL A 46 17.59 14.82 25.98
CA VAL A 46 16.31 15.09 25.32
C VAL A 46 16.47 14.95 23.81
N SER A 47 17.50 15.56 23.22
CA SER A 47 17.85 15.40 21.81
C SER A 47 18.09 13.94 21.43
N ALA A 48 18.82 13.18 22.26
CA ALA A 48 19.02 11.74 22.06
C ALA A 48 17.71 10.93 22.15
N SER A 49 16.80 11.29 23.07
CA SER A 49 15.50 10.64 23.21
C SER A 49 14.60 10.89 21.99
N ILE A 50 14.57 12.13 21.48
CA ILE A 50 13.78 12.53 20.32
C ILE A 50 14.30 11.83 19.06
N ALA A 51 15.62 11.80 18.87
CA ALA A 51 16.25 11.11 17.75
C ALA A 51 15.90 9.60 17.72
N ARG A 52 15.93 8.93 18.88
CA ARG A 52 15.51 7.53 19.01
C ARG A 52 14.02 7.33 18.74
N LEU A 53 13.15 8.24 19.19
CA LEU A 53 11.72 8.18 18.92
C LEU A 53 11.44 8.23 17.41
N PHE A 54 12.03 9.18 16.69
CA PHE A 54 11.83 9.30 15.25
C PHE A 54 12.44 8.14 14.47
N SER A 55 13.57 7.59 14.91
CA SER A 55 14.17 6.40 14.30
C SER A 55 13.23 5.19 14.41
N ARG A 56 12.65 4.94 15.59
CA ARG A 56 11.64 3.89 15.78
C ARG A 56 10.40 4.11 14.93
N GLN A 57 9.92 5.35 14.87
CA GLN A 57 8.78 5.70 14.02
C GLN A 57 9.04 5.42 12.54
N ALA A 58 10.27 5.64 12.06
CA ALA A 58 10.66 5.33 10.69
C ALA A 58 10.67 3.81 10.43
N GLU A 59 11.19 3.01 11.37
CA GLU A 59 11.15 1.55 11.29
C GLU A 59 9.72 1.00 11.27
N ASP A 60 8.88 1.47 12.20
CA ASP A 60 7.47 1.08 12.29
C ASP A 60 6.70 1.47 11.03
N TYR A 61 6.94 2.67 10.51
CA TYR A 61 6.33 3.13 9.26
C TYR A 61 6.72 2.23 8.08
N GLN A 62 8.00 1.90 7.93
CA GLN A 62 8.47 1.06 6.82
C GLN A 62 7.89 -0.35 6.86
N LYS A 63 7.80 -0.94 8.07
CA LYS A 63 7.14 -2.22 8.27
C LYS A 63 5.67 -2.16 7.85
N GLN A 64 4.93 -1.17 8.35
CA GLN A 64 3.49 -1.03 8.07
C GLN A 64 3.22 -0.69 6.59
N ALA A 65 4.08 0.14 5.97
CA ALA A 65 4.02 0.44 4.56
C ALA A 65 4.20 -0.82 3.70
N GLY A 66 5.15 -1.70 4.05
CA GLY A 66 5.33 -2.98 3.39
C GLY A 66 4.12 -3.91 3.52
N GLU A 67 3.53 -4.01 4.72
CA GLU A 67 2.30 -4.78 4.95
C GLU A 67 1.12 -4.24 4.14
N ALA A 68 0.98 -2.90 4.06
CA ALA A 68 -0.06 -2.25 3.28
C ALA A 68 0.11 -2.45 1.77
N ALA A 69 1.35 -2.40 1.26
CA ALA A 69 1.66 -2.67 -0.14
C ALA A 69 1.28 -4.11 -0.52
N ALA A 70 1.69 -5.09 0.30
CA ALA A 70 1.32 -6.49 0.09
C ALA A 70 -0.19 -6.72 0.14
N PHE A 71 -0.91 -6.04 1.04
CA PHE A 71 -2.37 -6.10 1.08
C PHE A 71 -3.00 -5.54 -0.21
N HIS A 72 -2.51 -4.38 -0.68
CA HIS A 72 -3.01 -3.71 -1.88
C HIS A 72 -2.84 -4.58 -3.13
N GLU A 73 -1.66 -5.18 -3.32
CA GLU A 73 -1.39 -6.10 -4.43
C GLU A 73 -2.36 -7.28 -4.43
N ASN A 74 -2.56 -7.92 -3.27
CA ASN A 74 -3.50 -9.02 -3.11
C ASN A 74 -4.95 -8.58 -3.38
N PHE A 75 -5.32 -7.37 -3.00
CA PHE A 75 -6.64 -6.81 -3.26
C PHE A 75 -6.87 -6.60 -4.76
N VAL A 76 -5.95 -5.95 -5.46
CA VAL A 76 -6.01 -5.74 -6.91
C VAL A 76 -6.05 -7.08 -7.65
N HIS A 77 -5.21 -8.04 -7.27
CA HIS A 77 -5.20 -9.38 -7.88
C HIS A 77 -6.55 -10.08 -7.75
N ARG A 78 -7.14 -10.09 -6.54
CA ARG A 78 -8.46 -10.69 -6.31
C ARG A 78 -9.57 -9.96 -7.06
N LEU A 79 -9.50 -8.63 -7.16
CA LEU A 79 -10.47 -7.84 -7.89
C LEU A 79 -10.46 -8.19 -9.38
N THR A 80 -9.28 -8.27 -9.99
CA THR A 80 -9.11 -8.70 -11.38
C THR A 80 -9.65 -10.12 -11.61
N ALA A 81 -9.26 -11.08 -10.76
CA ALA A 81 -9.76 -12.45 -10.85
C ALA A 81 -11.30 -12.54 -10.71
N SER A 82 -11.88 -11.68 -9.85
CA SER A 82 -13.34 -11.60 -9.72
C SER A 82 -14.01 -11.05 -10.97
N ALA A 83 -13.42 -10.04 -11.63
CA ALA A 83 -13.92 -9.49 -12.88
C ALA A 83 -13.95 -10.55 -13.98
N GLU A 84 -12.86 -11.32 -14.11
CA GLU A 84 -12.78 -12.45 -15.05
C GLU A 84 -13.84 -13.51 -14.77
N ALA A 85 -14.04 -13.88 -13.49
CA ALA A 85 -15.05 -14.86 -13.09
C ALA A 85 -16.49 -14.40 -13.37
N TYR A 86 -16.79 -13.10 -13.23
CA TYR A 86 -18.09 -12.54 -13.59
C TYR A 86 -18.26 -12.43 -15.12
N ALA A 87 -17.19 -12.12 -15.86
CA ALA A 87 -17.21 -12.12 -17.32
C ALA A 87 -17.44 -13.53 -17.89
N SER A 88 -16.81 -14.56 -17.30
CA SER A 88 -16.93 -15.95 -17.77
C SER A 88 -18.27 -16.61 -17.42
N ARG A 89 -19.04 -16.05 -16.47
CA ARG A 89 -20.40 -16.50 -16.13
C ARG A 89 -21.49 -15.84 -16.97
N GLY A 90 -21.14 -14.85 -17.80
CA GLY A 90 -22.00 -14.30 -18.83
C GLY A 90 -21.82 -15.04 -20.15
N CYS A 91 -22.37 -16.26 -20.25
CA CYS A 91 -22.72 -16.93 -21.50
C CYS A 91 -24.18 -17.38 -21.42
#